data_AF-A0A183CGY9-F1
#
_entry.id   AF-A0A183CGY9-F1
#
_cell.length_a   1.000
_cell.length_b   1.000
_cell.length_c   1.000
_cell.angle_alpha   90.00
_cell.angle_beta   90.00
_cell.angle_gamma   90.00
#
_symmetry.space_group_name_H-M   'P 1'
#
loop_
_entity.id
_entity.type
_entity.pdbx_description
1 polymer ?
#
loop_
_entity_poly.entity_id
_entity_poly.type
_entity_poly.pdbx_seq_one_letter_code
_entity_poly.pdbx_strand_id
1 'polypeptide(L)'
;MHPTHLGCMISSPLLTGGDIPVPVRQITADTINTILNLFNKVAQSKQQGHVTLLGEPFTVTITTVDRNGLPAKRQLKGGARRKLAPIRHKVHDQCLIKIRNDEDSYCLFYALQATMVATTRTWPRWKFYDYLHDRKGQRGQLQQETLKLMKQTSVPLDLDAYDADTFIPRVVDYWNNLQQQHRFAVFIFGSSGQYKPLYKYVNNTYDTPLLLYYNDSHFDGVQNQSGLFGRRYCLECEVPYRRASQHNKSCKARL
;
A
#
# COMPACT_ATOMS: atom_id res chain seq x y z
N MET A 1 -5.39 11.46 32.04
CA MET A 1 -5.62 10.58 30.88
C MET A 1 -4.39 9.71 30.70
N HIS A 2 -4.55 8.39 30.58
CA HIS A 2 -3.43 7.48 30.34
C HIS A 2 -3.21 7.31 28.83
N PRO A 3 -1.96 7.25 28.35
CA PRO A 3 -1.67 6.98 26.96
C PRO A 3 -2.25 5.62 26.57
N THR A 4 -2.95 5.56 25.44
CA THR A 4 -3.57 4.31 24.94
C THR A 4 -2.74 3.66 23.86
N HIS A 5 -1.77 4.38 23.28
CA HIS A 5 -0.94 3.93 22.18
C HIS A 5 0.52 4.39 22.36
N LEU A 6 1.46 3.59 21.86
CA LEU A 6 2.89 3.81 21.95
C LEU A 6 3.54 3.54 20.58
N GLY A 7 4.34 4.49 20.12
CA GLY A 7 5.31 4.31 19.04
C GLY A 7 6.66 4.84 19.51
N CYS A 8 7.74 4.42 18.86
CA CYS A 8 9.07 4.95 19.17
C CYS A 8 9.93 5.05 17.92
N MET A 9 10.95 5.90 18.01
CA MET A 9 12.01 6.00 17.01
C MET A 9 13.28 5.43 17.64
N ILE A 10 13.92 4.51 16.94
CA ILE A 10 15.22 3.97 17.34
C ILE A 10 16.28 4.67 16.49
N SER A 11 17.15 5.42 17.18
CA SER A 11 18.27 6.14 16.57
C SER A 11 19.58 5.60 17.11
N SER A 12 20.53 5.32 16.24
CA SER A 12 21.89 4.94 16.63
C SER A 12 22.90 5.38 15.56
N PRO A 13 24.10 5.85 15.97
CA PRO A 13 25.19 6.16 15.04
C PRO A 13 25.62 4.96 14.18
N LEU A 14 25.31 3.74 14.63
CA LEU A 14 25.65 2.49 13.96
C LEU A 14 24.62 2.11 12.87
N LEU A 15 23.50 2.83 12.75
CA LEU A 15 22.48 2.58 11.73
C LEU A 15 22.87 3.23 10.42
N THR A 16 23.29 2.43 9.45
CA THR A 16 23.63 2.88 8.08
C THR A 16 22.39 3.27 7.25
N GLY A 17 21.18 2.90 7.70
CA GLY A 17 19.90 3.10 7.00
C GLY A 17 19.06 4.29 7.47
N GLY A 18 19.52 5.05 8.48
CA GLY A 18 18.73 6.08 9.15
C GLY A 18 17.89 5.52 10.31
N ASP A 19 17.13 6.40 10.97
CA ASP A 19 16.32 6.03 12.13
C ASP A 19 15.21 5.02 11.79
N ILE A 20 14.93 4.13 12.74
CA ILE A 20 13.94 3.06 12.55
C ILE A 20 12.65 3.42 13.27
N PRO A 21 11.54 3.64 12.52
CA PRO A 21 10.25 3.89 13.12
C PRO A 21 9.59 2.61 13.60
N VAL A 22 9.26 2.54 14.89
CA VAL A 22 8.34 1.56 15.45
C VAL A 22 6.93 2.14 15.37
N PRO A 23 6.02 1.50 14.62
CA PRO A 23 4.68 2.03 14.38
C PRO A 23 3.91 2.16 15.70
N VAL A 24 3.07 3.20 15.78
CA VAL A 24 2.18 3.45 16.92
C VAL A 24 1.20 2.29 17.06
N ARG A 25 1.22 1.60 18.20
CA ARG A 25 0.34 0.47 18.53
C ARG A 25 -0.35 0.70 19.87
N GLN A 26 -1.50 0.04 20.08
CA GLN A 26 -2.20 0.09 21.35
C GLN A 26 -1.31 -0.46 22.47
N ILE A 27 -1.30 0.21 23.64
CA ILE A 27 -0.58 -0.25 24.82
C ILE A 27 -1.36 -1.42 25.43
N THR A 28 -0.83 -2.62 25.26
CA THR A 28 -1.25 -3.85 25.94
C THR A 28 -0.21 -4.28 26.99
N ALA A 29 -0.49 -5.32 27.76
CA ALA A 29 0.48 -5.91 28.69
C ALA A 29 1.78 -6.37 27.99
N ASP A 30 1.71 -6.74 26.72
CA ASP A 30 2.85 -7.25 25.92
C ASP A 30 3.62 -6.16 25.15
N THR A 31 3.30 -4.88 25.38
CA THR A 31 3.91 -3.77 24.64
C THR A 31 5.42 -3.74 24.79
N ILE A 32 5.92 -3.99 26.01
CA ILE A 32 7.36 -4.01 26.31
C ILE A 32 8.04 -5.14 25.54
N ASN A 33 7.48 -6.35 25.59
CA ASN A 33 7.99 -7.52 24.85
C ASN A 33 7.98 -7.28 23.33
N THR A 34 6.95 -6.59 22.84
CA THR A 34 6.84 -6.25 21.41
C THR A 34 7.93 -5.27 20.97
N ILE A 35 8.21 -4.24 21.77
CA ILE A 35 9.29 -3.28 21.51
C ILE A 35 10.65 -3.96 21.58
N LEU A 36 10.89 -4.81 22.60
CA LEU A 36 12.12 -5.58 22.74
C LEU A 36 12.33 -6.55 21.56
N ASN A 37 11.28 -7.22 21.10
CA ASN A 37 11.35 -8.11 19.94
C ASN A 37 11.63 -7.34 18.63
N LEU A 38 11.06 -6.14 18.47
CA LEU A 38 11.40 -5.25 17.35
C LEU A 38 12.85 -4.79 17.43
N PHE A 39 13.32 -4.41 18.62
CA PHE A 39 14.71 -4.05 18.86
C PHE A 39 15.67 -5.20 18.54
N ASN A 40 15.33 -6.43 18.95
CA ASN A 40 16.11 -7.63 18.64
C ASN A 40 16.11 -7.95 17.14
N LYS A 41 14.98 -7.77 16.44
CA LYS A 41 14.90 -7.93 14.97
C LYS A 41 15.78 -6.92 14.24
N VAL A 42 15.80 -5.68 14.72
CA VAL A 42 16.67 -4.62 14.21
C VAL A 42 18.13 -4.96 14.50
N ALA A 43 18.43 -5.45 15.70
CA ALA A 43 19.76 -5.88 16.10
C ALA A 43 20.29 -7.07 15.27
N GLN A 44 19.40 -7.93 14.78
CA GLN A 44 19.72 -9.07 13.93
C GLN A 44 19.69 -8.73 12.43
N SER A 45 19.27 -7.53 12.04
CA SER A 45 19.25 -7.10 10.64
C SER A 45 20.64 -6.65 10.19
N LYS A 46 21.03 -7.00 8.95
CA LYS A 46 22.35 -6.73 8.33
C LYS A 46 22.69 -5.24 8.10
N GLN A 47 22.07 -4.31 8.83
CA GLN A 47 22.35 -2.88 8.75
C GLN A 47 23.49 -2.43 9.69
N GLN A 48 24.08 -3.36 10.43
CA GLN A 48 25.22 -3.13 11.31
C GLN A 48 26.54 -3.44 10.59
N GLY A 49 27.46 -2.47 10.59
CA GLY A 49 28.85 -2.74 10.27
C GLY A 49 29.58 -3.26 11.51
N HIS A 50 30.16 -4.47 11.42
CA HIS A 50 31.12 -5.11 12.34
C HIS A 50 30.87 -5.15 13.87
N VAL A 51 29.85 -4.47 14.43
CA VAL A 51 29.52 -4.47 15.87
C VAL A 51 28.01 -4.51 16.07
N THR A 52 27.55 -5.34 17.02
CA THR A 52 26.13 -5.45 17.37
C THR A 52 25.60 -4.16 18.01
N LEU A 53 24.31 -3.83 17.84
CA LEU A 53 23.64 -2.70 18.52
C LEU A 53 23.74 -2.71 20.06
N LEU A 54 24.18 -3.83 20.64
CA LEU A 54 24.44 -4.00 22.08
C LEU A 54 25.89 -3.69 22.47
N GLY A 55 26.78 -3.43 21.50
CA GLY A 55 28.20 -3.18 21.69
C GLY A 55 28.56 -1.72 21.97
N GLU A 56 27.64 -0.78 21.75
CA GLU A 56 27.80 0.65 22.06
C GLU A 56 26.51 1.25 22.64
N PRO A 57 26.60 2.38 23.37
CA PRO A 57 25.42 3.07 23.89
C PRO A 57 24.47 3.53 22.76
N PHE A 58 23.16 3.36 22.96
CA PHE A 58 22.14 3.89 22.07
C PHE A 58 21.07 4.67 22.85
N THR A 59 20.39 5.58 22.16
CA THR A 59 19.36 6.44 22.75
C THR A 59 17.98 6.03 22.23
N VAL A 60 17.06 5.73 23.14
CA VAL A 60 15.65 5.51 22.81
C VAL A 60 14.87 6.76 23.17
N THR A 61 14.34 7.47 22.17
CA THR A 61 13.43 8.59 22.41
C THR A 61 12.00 8.09 22.31
N ILE A 62 11.28 8.14 23.43
CA ILE A 62 9.88 7.73 23.52
C ILE A 62 9.01 8.99 23.50
N THR A 63 8.26 9.18 22.42
CA THR A 63 7.28 10.26 22.33
C THR A 63 5.88 9.67 22.51
N THR A 64 5.22 10.03 23.61
CA THR A 64 3.81 9.71 23.84
C THR A 64 2.96 10.87 23.34
N VAL A 65 1.96 10.58 22.51
CA VAL A 65 1.07 11.59 21.92
C VAL A 65 -0.37 11.17 22.11
N ASP A 66 -1.21 12.12 22.53
CA ASP A 66 -2.66 11.94 22.52
C ASP A 66 -3.18 11.92 21.07
N ARG A 67 -4.26 11.18 20.82
CA ARG A 67 -4.89 11.03 19.49
C ARG A 67 -5.22 12.38 18.85
N ASN A 68 -5.53 13.38 19.69
CA ASN A 68 -5.88 14.74 19.26
C ASN A 68 -4.65 15.62 18.96
N GLY A 69 -3.46 15.22 19.40
CA GLY A 69 -2.20 15.95 19.20
C GLY A 69 -1.37 15.43 18.02
N LEU A 70 -1.76 14.32 17.41
CA LEU A 70 -1.14 13.81 16.18
C LEU A 70 -1.61 14.68 15.00
N PRO A 71 -0.71 15.21 14.15
CA PRO A 71 -1.13 15.76 12.88
C PRO A 71 -1.90 14.67 12.14
N ALA A 72 -3.14 14.97 11.74
CA ALA A 72 -4.02 14.02 11.08
C ALA A 72 -3.25 13.37 9.92
N LYS A 73 -2.85 12.10 10.11
CA LYS A 73 -2.17 11.30 9.10
C LYS A 73 -3.02 11.42 7.84
N ARG A 74 -2.41 11.88 6.73
CA ARG A 74 -3.10 12.25 5.49
C ARG A 74 -4.04 11.11 5.06
N GLN A 75 -5.33 11.23 5.37
CA GLN A 75 -6.31 10.18 5.10
C GLN A 75 -6.60 10.19 3.60
N LEU A 76 -6.18 9.14 2.89
CA LEU A 76 -6.55 8.93 1.49
C LEU A 76 -7.98 8.38 1.47
N LYS A 77 -8.95 9.29 1.41
CA LYS A 77 -10.38 8.97 1.36
C LYS A 77 -10.89 9.05 -0.08
N GLY A 78 -11.58 8.00 -0.53
CA GLY A 78 -12.29 7.98 -1.81
C GLY A 78 -13.61 8.75 -1.73
N GLY A 79 -14.05 9.44 -2.78
CA GLY A 79 -15.29 10.20 -2.85
C GLY A 79 -15.59 10.70 -4.27
N ALA A 80 -16.80 11.20 -4.51
CA ALA A 80 -17.27 11.60 -5.84
C ALA A 80 -16.34 12.63 -6.55
N ARG A 81 -16.23 12.46 -7.87
CA ARG A 81 -15.27 13.13 -8.76
C ARG A 81 -15.39 14.67 -8.70
N ARG A 82 -14.37 15.37 -8.18
CA ARG A 82 -14.24 16.83 -8.31
C ARG A 82 -13.17 17.19 -9.34
N LYS A 83 -13.47 18.15 -10.23
CA LYS A 83 -12.51 18.69 -11.22
C LYS A 83 -11.49 19.58 -10.51
N LEU A 84 -10.25 19.13 -10.40
CA LEU A 84 -9.12 19.96 -9.98
C LEU A 84 -8.10 20.11 -11.14
N ALA A 85 -7.34 21.21 -11.10
CA ALA A 85 -6.40 21.59 -12.15
C ALA A 85 -5.16 20.66 -12.18
N PRO A 86 -4.63 20.32 -13.37
CA PRO A 86 -3.59 19.31 -13.50
C PRO A 86 -2.18 19.85 -13.20
N ILE A 87 -1.39 19.11 -12.42
CA ILE A 87 0.08 19.22 -12.39
C ILE A 87 0.69 17.89 -12.88
N ARG A 88 1.66 18.00 -13.80
CA ARG A 88 2.08 16.92 -14.71
C ARG A 88 3.14 15.99 -14.11
N HIS A 89 2.68 14.90 -13.52
CA HIS A 89 3.23 13.60 -13.94
C HIS A 89 2.54 13.24 -15.24
N LYS A 90 3.28 12.91 -16.30
CA LYS A 90 2.67 12.35 -17.51
C LYS A 90 2.31 10.88 -17.25
N VAL A 91 1.52 10.62 -16.20
CA VAL A 91 0.83 9.34 -16.06
C VAL A 91 -0.14 9.32 -17.23
N HIS A 92 0.21 8.56 -18.26
CA HIS A 92 -0.67 8.39 -19.39
C HIS A 92 -1.93 7.69 -18.89
N ASP A 93 -3.12 8.23 -19.19
CA ASP A 93 -4.38 7.62 -18.81
C ASP A 93 -4.50 6.17 -19.29
N GLN A 94 -3.79 5.83 -20.37
CA GLN A 94 -3.66 4.49 -20.91
C GLN A 94 -2.92 3.51 -19.99
N CYS A 95 -2.25 3.97 -18.94
CA CYS A 95 -1.57 3.14 -17.95
C CYS A 95 -2.48 2.78 -16.77
N LEU A 96 -3.67 3.38 -16.72
CA LEU A 96 -4.64 3.21 -15.64
C LEU A 96 -5.79 2.31 -16.08
N ILE A 97 -6.28 1.52 -15.13
CA ILE A 97 -7.59 0.87 -15.19
C ILE A 97 -8.57 1.89 -14.63
N LYS A 98 -9.22 2.64 -15.52
CA LYS A 98 -10.12 3.73 -15.13
C LYS A 98 -11.38 3.17 -14.51
N ILE A 99 -11.57 3.47 -13.23
CA ILE A 99 -12.75 3.07 -12.48
C ILE A 99 -13.87 4.09 -12.66
N ARG A 100 -15.08 3.58 -12.84
CA ARG A 100 -16.32 4.36 -12.83
C ARG A 100 -17.18 3.87 -11.68
N ASN A 101 -17.65 4.79 -10.87
CA ASN A 101 -18.50 4.55 -9.71
C ASN A 101 -19.53 5.69 -9.63
N ASP A 102 -20.29 5.88 -10.71
CA ASP A 102 -21.17 7.04 -10.86
C ASP A 102 -22.34 7.05 -9.84
N GLU A 103 -22.65 5.89 -9.25
CA GLU A 103 -23.79 5.68 -8.35
C GLU A 103 -23.40 5.33 -6.91
N ASP A 104 -22.10 5.15 -6.62
CA ASP A 104 -21.63 4.69 -5.31
C ASP A 104 -20.25 5.26 -4.93
N SER A 105 -19.82 5.04 -3.69
CA SER A 105 -18.52 5.49 -3.19
C SER A 105 -17.43 4.40 -3.18
N TYR A 106 -17.63 3.30 -3.91
CA TYR A 106 -16.82 2.08 -3.80
C TYR A 106 -15.57 2.06 -4.69
N CYS A 107 -15.10 3.21 -5.18
CA CYS A 107 -13.96 3.32 -6.09
C CYS A 107 -12.71 2.55 -5.61
N LEU A 108 -12.43 2.54 -4.29
CA LEU A 108 -11.35 1.75 -3.69
C LEU A 108 -11.49 0.26 -3.99
N PHE A 109 -12.68 -0.31 -3.77
CA PHE A 109 -12.92 -1.75 -3.94
C PHE A 109 -13.01 -2.14 -5.41
N TYR A 110 -13.60 -1.29 -6.25
CA TYR A 110 -13.54 -1.48 -7.71
C TYR A 110 -12.10 -1.48 -8.22
N ALA A 111 -11.26 -0.53 -7.76
CA ALA A 111 -9.86 -0.46 -8.15
C ALA A 111 -9.09 -1.69 -7.69
N LEU A 112 -9.30 -2.14 -6.45
CA LEU A 112 -8.73 -3.38 -5.91
C LEU A 112 -9.14 -4.59 -6.74
N GLN A 113 -10.45 -4.80 -6.95
CA GLN A 113 -10.99 -5.96 -7.66
C GLN A 113 -10.55 -5.98 -9.13
N ALA A 114 -10.67 -4.86 -9.84
CA ALA A 114 -10.28 -4.79 -11.25
C ALA A 114 -8.77 -4.98 -11.45
N THR A 115 -7.94 -4.42 -10.56
CA THR A 115 -6.49 -4.62 -10.60
C THR A 115 -6.12 -6.07 -10.29
N MET A 116 -6.73 -6.67 -9.25
CA MET A 116 -6.53 -8.08 -8.93
C MET A 116 -6.88 -8.99 -10.12
N VAL A 117 -8.02 -8.74 -10.78
CA VAL A 117 -8.43 -9.49 -11.97
C VAL A 117 -7.46 -9.29 -13.13
N ALA A 118 -7.02 -8.06 -13.39
CA ALA A 118 -6.06 -7.76 -14.44
C ALA A 118 -4.69 -8.42 -14.21
N THR A 119 -4.26 -8.54 -12.95
CA THR A 119 -2.97 -9.12 -12.59
C THR A 119 -3.01 -10.65 -12.55
N THR A 120 -4.10 -11.26 -12.10
CA THR A 120 -4.17 -12.71 -11.86
C THR A 120 -4.84 -13.49 -12.97
N ARG A 121 -5.80 -12.91 -13.69
CA ARG A 121 -6.50 -13.63 -14.76
C ARG A 121 -5.78 -13.43 -16.10
N THR A 122 -5.46 -14.53 -16.77
CA THR A 122 -4.93 -14.53 -18.14
C THR A 122 -6.05 -14.32 -19.16
N TRP A 123 -6.75 -13.19 -19.06
CA TRP A 123 -7.83 -12.85 -19.99
C TRP A 123 -7.31 -12.10 -21.21
N PRO A 124 -7.89 -12.35 -22.40
CA PRO A 124 -7.61 -11.50 -23.54
C PRO A 124 -8.15 -10.09 -23.27
N ARG A 125 -7.47 -9.08 -23.85
CA ARG A 125 -7.77 -7.65 -23.62
C ARG A 125 -9.24 -7.29 -23.81
N TRP A 126 -9.90 -7.87 -24.81
CA TRP A 126 -11.32 -7.62 -25.09
C TRP A 126 -12.22 -8.10 -23.94
N LYS A 127 -11.91 -9.24 -23.32
CA LYS A 127 -12.72 -9.80 -22.23
C LYS A 127 -12.59 -8.96 -20.96
N PHE A 128 -11.36 -8.54 -20.64
CA PHE A 128 -11.13 -7.62 -19.52
C PHE A 128 -11.81 -6.26 -19.75
N TYR A 129 -11.76 -5.76 -21.00
CA TYR A 129 -12.46 -4.54 -21.36
C TYR A 129 -13.98 -4.67 -21.19
N ASP A 130 -14.57 -5.79 -21.62
CA ASP A 130 -16.00 -6.05 -21.45
C ASP A 130 -16.39 -6.16 -19.97
N TYR A 131 -15.55 -6.80 -19.14
CA TYR A 131 -15.69 -6.86 -17.69
C TYR A 131 -15.65 -5.48 -17.01
N LEU A 132 -14.72 -4.61 -17.41
CA LEU A 132 -14.56 -3.28 -16.84
C LEU A 132 -15.69 -2.31 -17.24
N HIS A 133 -16.27 -2.48 -18.43
CA HIS A 133 -17.20 -1.52 -19.04
C HIS A 133 -18.64 -2.00 -19.14
N ASP A 134 -19.01 -3.04 -18.39
CA ASP A 134 -20.39 -3.53 -18.35
C ASP A 134 -20.91 -4.03 -19.71
N ARG A 135 -20.06 -4.69 -20.52
CA ARG A 135 -20.40 -5.09 -21.89
C ARG A 135 -20.53 -6.59 -22.07
N LYS A 136 -21.26 -6.99 -23.11
CA LYS A 136 -21.22 -8.32 -23.76
C LYS A 136 -21.07 -9.52 -22.80
N GLY A 137 -22.14 -9.89 -22.10
CA GLY A 137 -22.14 -11.08 -21.25
C GLY A 137 -21.29 -10.97 -19.97
N GLN A 138 -20.70 -9.80 -19.69
CA GLN A 138 -20.03 -9.46 -18.42
C GLN A 138 -20.81 -8.37 -17.65
N ARG A 139 -22.08 -8.18 -18.00
CA ARG A 139 -22.90 -7.10 -17.44
C ARG A 139 -23.09 -7.29 -15.92
N GLY A 140 -22.74 -6.26 -15.14
CA GLY A 140 -22.81 -6.19 -13.70
C GLY A 140 -21.70 -6.96 -12.99
N GLN A 141 -20.80 -7.63 -13.71
CA GLN A 141 -19.92 -8.61 -13.09
C GLN A 141 -18.91 -7.97 -12.13
N LEU A 142 -18.25 -6.88 -12.53
CA LEU A 142 -17.33 -6.15 -11.66
C LEU A 142 -18.05 -5.63 -10.39
N GLN A 143 -19.26 -5.09 -10.53
CA GLN A 143 -20.08 -4.62 -9.40
C GLN A 143 -20.48 -5.76 -8.47
N GLN A 144 -20.98 -6.86 -9.00
CA GLN A 144 -21.36 -8.03 -8.20
C GLN A 144 -20.17 -8.63 -7.45
N GLU A 145 -19.02 -8.78 -8.12
CA GLU A 145 -17.79 -9.26 -7.49
C GLU A 145 -17.29 -8.28 -6.41
N THR A 146 -17.40 -6.97 -6.64
CA THR A 146 -17.02 -5.93 -5.67
C THR A 146 -17.92 -5.93 -4.44
N LEU A 147 -19.24 -5.99 -4.62
CA LEU A 147 -20.19 -6.08 -3.51
C LEU A 147 -20.01 -7.37 -2.70
N LYS A 148 -19.72 -8.48 -3.39
CA LYS A 148 -19.38 -9.75 -2.74
C LYS A 148 -18.11 -9.62 -1.91
N LEU A 149 -17.06 -8.98 -2.45
CA LEU A 149 -15.81 -8.73 -1.72
C LEU A 149 -16.05 -7.90 -0.47
N MET A 150 -16.77 -6.78 -0.59
CA MET A 150 -17.10 -5.91 0.54
C MET A 150 -17.87 -6.67 1.63
N LYS A 151 -18.86 -7.48 1.24
CA LYS A 151 -19.60 -8.33 2.17
C LYS A 151 -18.69 -9.35 2.87
N GLN A 152 -17.83 -10.03 2.13
CA GLN A 152 -16.92 -11.06 2.66
C GLN A 152 -15.86 -10.48 3.61
N THR A 153 -15.53 -9.21 3.45
CA THR A 153 -14.53 -8.48 4.27
C THR A 153 -15.17 -7.59 5.33
N SER A 154 -16.47 -7.76 5.58
CA SER A 154 -17.25 -7.00 6.58
C SER A 154 -17.09 -5.48 6.42
N VAL A 155 -17.16 -5.01 5.17
CA VAL A 155 -17.14 -3.60 4.82
C VAL A 155 -18.58 -3.08 4.81
N PRO A 156 -18.89 -2.02 5.58
CA PRO A 156 -20.20 -1.35 5.51
C PRO A 156 -20.42 -0.75 4.13
N LEU A 157 -21.67 -0.72 3.64
CA LEU A 157 -22.01 -0.24 2.30
C LEU A 157 -22.49 1.23 2.29
N ASP A 158 -22.81 1.77 3.46
CA ASP A 158 -23.44 3.07 3.67
C ASP A 158 -22.45 4.21 3.93
N LEU A 159 -21.15 3.99 3.71
CA LEU A 159 -20.15 5.05 3.88
C LEU A 159 -19.99 5.89 2.62
N ASP A 160 -19.92 7.21 2.82
CA ASP A 160 -19.63 8.19 1.77
C ASP A 160 -18.21 8.07 1.19
N ALA A 161 -17.30 7.46 1.96
CA ALA A 161 -15.89 7.35 1.64
C ALA A 161 -15.23 6.18 2.37
N TYR A 162 -14.26 5.55 1.69
CA TYR A 162 -13.48 4.43 2.24
C TYR A 162 -12.02 4.81 2.28
N ASP A 163 -11.40 4.68 3.47
CA ASP A 163 -9.99 4.98 3.67
C ASP A 163 -9.10 3.74 3.45
N ALA A 164 -7.96 3.98 2.79
CA ALA A 164 -7.00 2.95 2.46
C ALA A 164 -6.46 2.20 3.70
N ASP A 165 -6.12 2.92 4.78
CA ASP A 165 -5.53 2.37 6.01
C ASP A 165 -6.47 1.36 6.70
N THR A 166 -7.79 1.59 6.67
CA THR A 166 -8.77 0.71 7.34
C THR A 166 -9.16 -0.49 6.47
N PHE A 167 -9.40 -0.29 5.18
CA PHE A 167 -10.07 -1.29 4.36
C PHE A 167 -9.14 -2.17 3.52
N ILE A 168 -7.97 -1.66 3.10
CA ILE A 168 -7.03 -2.47 2.32
C ILE A 168 -6.51 -3.68 3.10
N PRO A 169 -6.11 -3.56 4.38
CA PRO A 169 -5.64 -4.73 5.15
C PRO A 169 -6.65 -5.86 5.16
N ARG A 170 -7.94 -5.55 5.38
CA ARG A 170 -9.02 -6.54 5.42
C ARG A 170 -9.15 -7.31 4.11
N VAL A 171 -9.12 -6.59 2.98
CA VAL A 171 -9.23 -7.16 1.64
C VAL A 171 -8.01 -8.02 1.31
N VAL A 172 -6.81 -7.49 1.55
CA VAL A 172 -5.56 -8.18 1.21
C VAL A 172 -5.37 -9.41 2.08
N ASP A 173 -5.64 -9.33 3.37
CA ASP A 173 -5.55 -10.48 4.27
C ASP A 173 -6.58 -11.56 3.90
N TYR A 174 -7.81 -11.16 3.57
CA TYR A 174 -8.83 -12.08 3.07
C TYR A 174 -8.36 -12.83 1.81
N TRP A 175 -7.83 -12.12 0.81
CA TRP A 175 -7.30 -12.75 -0.40
C TRP A 175 -6.10 -13.65 -0.13
N ASN A 176 -5.16 -13.21 0.72
CA ASN A 176 -3.97 -13.96 1.07
C ASN A 176 -4.26 -15.23 1.90
N ASN A 177 -5.39 -15.25 2.60
CA ASN A 177 -5.87 -16.44 3.32
C ASN A 177 -6.65 -17.41 2.40
N LEU A 178 -7.33 -16.89 1.37
CA LEU A 178 -8.14 -17.69 0.46
C LEU A 178 -7.31 -18.31 -0.68
N GLN A 179 -6.31 -17.58 -1.18
CA GLN A 179 -5.53 -17.97 -2.36
C GLN A 179 -4.14 -18.43 -1.96
N GLN A 180 -3.83 -19.71 -2.24
CA GLN A 180 -2.49 -20.24 -2.03
C GLN A 180 -1.51 -19.88 -3.17
N GLN A 181 -2.02 -19.51 -4.34
CA GLN A 181 -1.23 -19.25 -5.55
C GLN A 181 -0.67 -17.83 -5.65
N HIS A 182 -1.26 -16.88 -4.92
CA HIS A 182 -0.89 -15.47 -4.98
C HIS A 182 -0.71 -14.93 -3.57
N ARG A 183 0.36 -14.16 -3.37
CA ARG A 183 0.58 -13.35 -2.19
C ARG A 183 0.52 -11.89 -2.61
N PHE A 184 -0.59 -11.25 -2.28
CA PHE A 184 -0.90 -9.87 -2.64
C PHE A 184 -0.23 -8.87 -1.70
N ALA A 185 0.24 -7.78 -2.31
CA ALA A 185 0.61 -6.53 -1.66
C ALA A 185 -0.05 -5.38 -2.42
N VAL A 186 -0.37 -4.28 -1.73
CA VAL A 186 -1.00 -3.11 -2.37
C VAL A 186 -0.10 -1.89 -2.22
N PHE A 187 0.10 -1.15 -3.32
CA PHE A 187 0.83 0.11 -3.35
C PHE A 187 -0.05 1.18 -4.01
N ILE A 188 -0.24 2.31 -3.34
CA ILE A 188 -1.00 3.44 -3.86
C ILE A 188 -0.03 4.56 -4.19
N PHE A 189 0.01 4.97 -5.45
CA PHE A 189 0.70 6.17 -5.90
C PHE A 189 -0.31 7.29 -6.07
N GLY A 190 0.14 8.54 -6.08
CA GLY A 190 -0.76 9.65 -6.37
C GLY A 190 -0.14 10.75 -7.21
N SER A 191 -0.98 11.72 -7.55
CA SER A 191 -0.70 12.76 -8.54
C SER A 191 0.38 13.76 -8.16
N SER A 192 0.85 13.77 -6.91
CA SER A 192 2.09 14.48 -6.54
C SER A 192 3.33 13.94 -7.27
N GLY A 193 3.22 12.72 -7.80
CA GLY A 193 4.25 11.85 -8.41
C GLY A 193 5.62 11.96 -7.79
N GLN A 194 5.58 11.82 -6.49
CA GLN A 194 6.68 11.22 -5.78
C GLN A 194 6.85 9.79 -6.30
N TYR A 195 8.09 9.35 -6.40
CA TYR A 195 8.38 7.96 -6.67
C TYR A 195 7.99 7.05 -5.51
N LYS A 196 7.83 7.58 -4.30
CA LYS A 196 7.35 6.78 -3.17
C LYS A 196 5.83 6.61 -3.21
N PRO A 197 5.32 5.43 -2.85
CA PRO A 197 3.89 5.23 -2.68
C PRO A 197 3.37 6.14 -1.55
N LEU A 198 2.18 6.71 -1.75
CA LEU A 198 1.43 7.41 -0.70
C LEU A 198 0.98 6.46 0.40
N TYR A 199 0.73 5.20 0.03
CA TYR A 199 0.35 4.14 0.95
C TYR A 199 0.87 2.79 0.44
N LYS A 200 1.27 1.90 1.34
CA LYS A 200 1.54 0.50 1.01
C LYS A 200 1.06 -0.41 2.13
N TYR A 201 0.53 -1.58 1.75
CA TYR A 201 0.23 -2.67 2.66
C TYR A 201 0.92 -3.94 2.17
N VAL A 202 1.83 -4.44 3.01
CA VAL A 202 2.65 -5.63 2.75
C VAL A 202 2.65 -6.47 4.02
N ASN A 203 2.02 -7.64 3.99
CA ASN A 203 1.92 -8.52 5.16
C ASN A 203 3.10 -9.51 5.25
N ASN A 204 3.68 -9.95 4.11
CA ASN A 204 4.76 -10.94 4.02
C ASN A 204 5.62 -10.76 2.75
N THR A 205 6.43 -11.77 2.37
CA THR A 205 6.92 -11.93 1.00
C THR A 205 5.73 -12.02 0.04
N TYR A 206 5.63 -11.07 -0.88
CA TYR A 206 4.58 -11.00 -1.89
C TYR A 206 5.15 -11.34 -3.27
N ASP A 207 4.30 -11.87 -4.14
CA ASP A 207 4.62 -12.14 -5.55
C ASP A 207 3.67 -11.41 -6.51
N THR A 208 2.57 -10.88 -6.00
CA THR A 208 1.48 -10.30 -6.80
C THR A 208 1.19 -8.87 -6.32
N PRO A 209 2.04 -7.88 -6.68
CA PRO A 209 1.80 -6.49 -6.31
C PRO A 209 0.63 -5.90 -7.09
N LEU A 210 -0.32 -5.32 -6.38
CA LEU A 210 -1.43 -4.55 -6.92
C LEU A 210 -1.12 -3.06 -6.80
N LEU A 211 -1.10 -2.37 -7.92
CA LEU A 211 -0.76 -0.96 -8.01
C LEU A 211 -2.03 -0.16 -8.23
N LEU A 212 -2.30 0.81 -7.35
CA LEU A 212 -3.42 1.74 -7.46
C LEU A 212 -2.91 3.16 -7.64
N TYR A 213 -3.75 4.00 -8.21
CA TYR A 213 -3.50 5.42 -8.40
C TYR A 213 -4.59 6.24 -7.73
N TYR A 214 -4.20 7.14 -6.83
CA TYR A 214 -5.08 8.05 -6.12
C TYR A 214 -4.93 9.48 -6.64
N ASN A 215 -6.03 10.04 -7.14
CA ASN A 215 -6.09 11.43 -7.56
C ASN A 215 -7.49 11.99 -7.32
N ASP A 216 -7.57 13.22 -6.80
CA ASP A 216 -8.84 13.94 -6.58
C ASP A 216 -9.90 13.11 -5.85
N SER A 217 -9.50 12.48 -4.75
CA SER A 217 -10.35 11.58 -3.96
C SER A 217 -10.87 10.37 -4.72
N HIS A 218 -10.21 9.92 -5.79
CA HIS A 218 -10.63 8.76 -6.56
C HIS A 218 -9.51 7.74 -6.70
N PHE A 219 -9.87 6.45 -6.64
CA PHE A 219 -8.95 5.34 -6.85
C PHE A 219 -9.14 4.73 -8.24
N ASP A 220 -8.06 4.68 -9.01
CA ASP A 220 -7.94 3.90 -10.25
C ASP A 220 -6.98 2.73 -10.04
N GLY A 221 -7.11 1.67 -10.84
CA GLY A 221 -6.08 0.64 -10.92
C GLY A 221 -4.92 1.06 -11.82
N VAL A 222 -3.76 0.42 -11.71
CA VAL A 222 -2.62 0.62 -12.62
C VAL A 222 -2.35 -0.69 -13.34
N GLN A 223 -2.51 -0.69 -14.67
CA GLN A 223 -2.26 -1.87 -15.50
C GLN A 223 -0.82 -1.97 -16.02
N ASN A 224 -0.08 -0.85 -16.07
CA ASN A 224 1.29 -0.84 -16.55
C ASN A 224 2.19 0.03 -15.66
N GLN A 225 2.98 -0.63 -14.81
CA GLN A 225 3.94 0.00 -13.90
C GLN A 225 4.99 0.85 -14.63
N SER A 226 5.49 0.39 -15.78
CA SER A 226 6.50 1.14 -16.54
C SER A 226 5.93 2.43 -17.13
N GLY A 227 4.65 2.39 -17.50
CA GLY A 227 3.92 3.55 -18.00
C GLY A 227 3.60 4.58 -16.91
N LEU A 228 3.43 4.14 -15.65
CA LEU A 228 3.23 5.03 -14.50
C LEU A 228 4.45 5.92 -14.23
N PHE A 229 5.66 5.35 -14.31
CA PHE A 229 6.90 6.06 -13.96
C PHE A 229 7.72 6.54 -15.17
N GLY A 230 7.34 6.14 -16.40
CA GLY A 230 8.11 6.36 -17.63
C GLY A 230 9.41 5.56 -17.70
N ARG A 231 9.65 4.67 -16.74
CA ARG A 231 10.84 3.83 -16.60
C ARG A 231 10.54 2.64 -15.69
N ARG A 232 11.44 1.66 -15.69
CA ARG A 232 11.33 0.53 -14.76
C ARG A 232 11.42 1.05 -13.32
N TYR A 233 10.67 0.41 -12.43
CA TYR A 233 10.56 0.83 -11.04
C TYR A 233 10.64 -0.38 -10.13
N CYS A 234 11.38 -0.25 -9.04
CA CYS A 234 11.52 -1.28 -8.04
C CYS A 234 10.60 -0.96 -6.86
N LEU A 235 9.61 -1.82 -6.60
CA LEU A 235 8.67 -1.66 -5.48
C LEU A 235 9.36 -1.82 -4.12
N GLU A 236 10.37 -2.68 -4.06
CA GLU A 236 11.14 -2.90 -2.83
C GLU A 236 12.03 -1.72 -2.45
N CYS A 237 12.73 -1.16 -3.44
CA CYS A 237 13.62 -0.02 -3.21
C CYS A 237 12.89 1.32 -3.32
N GLU A 238 11.64 1.31 -3.76
CA GLU A 238 10.80 2.47 -4.05
C GLU A 238 11.46 3.51 -4.97
N VAL A 239 12.25 3.05 -5.93
CA VAL A 239 13.01 3.92 -6.85
C VAL A 239 12.93 3.46 -8.31
N PRO A 240 12.98 4.40 -9.26
CA PRO A 240 13.12 4.07 -10.66
C PRO A 240 14.55 3.61 -11.00
N TYR A 241 14.68 2.75 -12.00
CA TYR A 241 15.98 2.28 -12.50
C TYR A 241 16.00 2.14 -14.03
N ARG A 242 17.20 2.20 -14.61
CA ARG A 242 17.40 2.11 -16.07
C ARG A 242 17.71 0.69 -16.55
N ARG A 243 18.62 -0.01 -15.88
CA ARG A 243 19.11 -1.35 -16.29
C ARG A 243 18.88 -2.35 -15.16
N ALA A 244 18.16 -3.44 -15.47
CA ALA A 244 17.88 -4.49 -14.49
C ALA A 244 19.15 -5.16 -13.97
N SER A 245 20.15 -5.40 -14.82
CA SER A 245 21.42 -6.01 -14.42
C SER A 245 22.21 -5.17 -13.40
N GLN A 246 22.17 -3.85 -13.51
CA GLN A 246 22.79 -2.95 -12.54
C GLN A 246 21.97 -2.87 -11.26
N HIS A 247 20.66 -2.72 -11.39
CA HIS A 247 19.77 -2.64 -10.23
C HIS A 247 19.80 -3.92 -9.41
N ASN A 248 19.79 -5.10 -10.02
CA ASN A 248 19.83 -6.38 -9.32
C ASN A 248 21.09 -6.60 -8.47
N LYS A 249 22.18 -5.88 -8.75
CA LYS A 249 23.43 -5.91 -7.96
C LYS A 249 23.38 -5.01 -6.73
N SER A 250 22.58 -3.94 -6.76
CA SER A 250 22.47 -2.95 -5.68
C SER A 250 21.08 -2.90 -5.02
N CYS A 251 20.16 -3.76 -5.47
CA CYS A 251 18.80 -3.83 -4.97
C CYS A 251 18.84 -4.34 -3.52
N LYS A 252 18.37 -3.49 -2.61
CA LYS A 252 18.34 -3.77 -1.17
C LYS A 252 17.41 -4.94 -0.79
N ALA A 253 16.55 -5.38 -1.71
CA ALA A 253 15.67 -6.55 -1.53
C ALA A 253 16.41 -7.90 -1.60
N ARG A 254 17.66 -7.91 -2.06
CA ARG A 254 18.50 -9.12 -2.21
C ARG A 254 19.61 -9.25 -1.15
N LEU A 255 19.74 -8.31 -0.23
CA LEU A 255 20.73 -8.32 0.86
C LEU A 255 20.09 -8.78 2.17
#